data_AF-A0A9E5QEF1-F1
#
_entry.id   AF-A0A9E5QEF1-F1
#
_cell.length_a   1.000
_cell.length_b   1.000
_cell.length_c   1.000
_cell.angle_alpha   90.00
_cell.angle_beta   90.00
_cell.angle_gamma   90.00
#
_symmetry.space_group_name_H-M   'P 1'
#
loop_
_entity.id
_entity.type
_entity.pdbx_description
1 polymer ?
#
loop_
_entity_poly.entity_id
_entity_poly.type
_entity_poly.pdbx_seq_one_letter_code
_entity_poly.pdbx_strand_id
1 'polypeptide(L)'
;YYSMNNILVDNIVSNNGDGIRLIISCNSNTLAGNNVFSNSNGIRFKYSSINNMIFHNNFINNTQQVVSDGSPNTWDDGYPSGGNYWSDYEDRYPDAKELDDSGIWDTPYVIDENNQDNYPLMGPWSPPIERKVGVKVGDWAKYE
;
A
#
# COMPACT_ATOMS: atom_id res chain seq x y z
N TYR A 1 -19.10 5.57 13.21
CA TYR A 1 -19.53 4.40 12.43
C TYR A 1 -18.31 3.51 12.31
N TYR A 2 -18.43 2.23 12.67
CA TYR A 2 -17.35 1.25 12.50
C TYR A 2 -17.59 0.49 11.20
N SER A 3 -16.51 0.15 10.49
CA SER A 3 -16.57 -0.69 9.29
C SER A 3 -15.41 -1.68 9.34
N MET A 4 -15.72 -2.96 9.17
CA MET A 4 -14.76 -4.05 9.33
C MET A 4 -14.85 -5.01 8.15
N ASN A 5 -13.75 -5.71 7.86
CA ASN A 5 -13.65 -6.73 6.81
C ASN A 5 -13.96 -6.21 5.40
N ASN A 6 -13.54 -4.98 5.10
CA ASN A 6 -13.62 -4.43 3.75
C ASN A 6 -12.29 -4.58 3.02
N ILE A 7 -12.38 -4.70 1.70
CA ILE A 7 -11.23 -4.75 0.79
C ILE A 7 -11.31 -3.52 -0.10
N LEU A 8 -10.30 -2.65 -0.01
CA LEU A 8 -10.12 -1.48 -0.86
C LEU A 8 -8.90 -1.72 -1.74
N VAL A 9 -9.14 -2.04 -3.00
CA VAL A 9 -8.07 -2.36 -3.97
C VAL A 9 -8.20 -1.57 -5.26
N ASP A 10 -7.05 -1.27 -5.86
CA ASP A 10 -6.90 -0.63 -7.18
C ASP A 10 -7.62 0.73 -7.32
N ASN A 11 -7.69 1.50 -6.24
CA ASN A 11 -8.32 2.83 -6.27
C ASN A 11 -7.29 3.93 -6.58
N ILE A 12 -7.79 5.01 -7.19
CA ILE A 12 -7.07 6.27 -7.36
C ILE A 12 -7.64 7.29 -6.37
N VAL A 13 -6.81 7.75 -5.43
CA VAL A 13 -7.21 8.66 -4.35
C VAL A 13 -6.32 9.89 -4.37
N SER A 14 -6.82 11.01 -4.89
CA SER A 14 -6.02 12.22 -5.06
C SER A 14 -6.74 13.54 -4.85
N ASN A 15 -5.96 14.57 -4.48
CA ASN A 15 -6.41 15.96 -4.32
C ASN A 15 -7.48 16.16 -3.23
N ASN A 16 -7.36 15.44 -2.11
CA ASN A 16 -8.25 15.55 -0.94
C ASN A 16 -7.52 16.08 0.30
N GLY A 17 -8.30 16.51 1.30
CA GLY A 17 -7.74 16.79 2.63
C GLY A 17 -7.23 15.52 3.31
N ASP A 18 -8.11 14.54 3.51
CA ASP A 18 -7.73 13.18 3.90
C ASP A 18 -8.03 12.26 2.69
N GLY A 19 -7.03 11.51 2.21
CA GLY A 19 -7.18 10.57 1.09
C GLY A 19 -8.04 9.37 1.49
N ILE A 20 -7.49 8.50 2.34
CA ILE A 20 -8.23 7.36 2.92
C ILE A 20 -8.38 7.58 4.43
N ARG A 21 -9.60 7.39 4.95
CA ARG A 21 -9.95 7.76 6.33
C ARG A 21 -10.56 6.58 7.08
N LEU A 22 -9.85 6.03 8.07
CA LEU A 22 -10.31 4.96 8.96
C LEU A 22 -10.52 5.50 10.37
N ILE A 23 -11.78 5.65 10.78
CA ILE A 23 -12.16 6.45 11.94
C ILE A 23 -13.25 5.73 12.73
N ILE A 24 -13.04 5.58 14.04
CA ILE A 24 -13.95 4.92 14.98
C ILE A 24 -14.03 3.42 14.72
N SER A 25 -13.05 2.69 15.24
CA SER A 25 -13.02 1.22 15.24
C SER A 25 -13.19 0.58 13.86
N CYS A 26 -12.59 1.19 12.83
CA CYS A 26 -12.49 0.57 11.52
C CYS A 26 -11.34 -0.45 11.53
N ASN A 27 -11.68 -1.70 11.81
CA ASN A 27 -10.69 -2.76 12.07
C ASN A 27 -10.73 -3.83 10.99
N SER A 28 -9.60 -4.53 10.79
CA SER A 28 -9.55 -5.71 9.90
C SER A 28 -9.97 -5.40 8.46
N ASN A 29 -9.59 -4.24 7.94
CA ASN A 29 -9.73 -3.92 6.52
C ASN A 29 -8.40 -4.16 5.79
N THR A 30 -8.48 -4.44 4.49
CA THR A 30 -7.33 -4.59 3.61
C THR A 30 -7.31 -3.45 2.60
N LEU A 31 -6.20 -2.72 2.55
CA LEU A 31 -5.93 -1.65 1.59
C LEU A 31 -4.70 -2.07 0.77
N ALA A 32 -4.90 -2.45 -0.49
CA ALA A 32 -3.79 -2.88 -1.33
C ALA A 32 -3.89 -2.39 -2.78
N GLY A 33 -2.75 -2.15 -3.44
CA GLY A 33 -2.75 -1.73 -4.85
C GLY A 33 -3.29 -0.31 -5.10
N ASN A 34 -3.50 0.52 -4.07
CA ASN A 34 -4.08 1.84 -4.24
C ASN A 34 -3.01 2.89 -4.61
N ASN A 35 -3.38 3.83 -5.47
CA ASN A 35 -2.59 5.03 -5.77
C ASN A 35 -3.10 6.21 -4.95
N VAL A 36 -2.36 6.61 -3.92
CA VAL A 36 -2.75 7.64 -2.95
C VAL A 36 -1.79 8.83 -3.06
N PHE A 37 -2.23 9.90 -3.74
CA PHE A 37 -1.32 10.99 -4.10
C PHE A 37 -1.90 12.39 -4.02
N SER A 38 -1.04 13.38 -3.76
CA SER A 38 -1.43 14.82 -3.71
C SER A 38 -2.59 15.12 -2.75
N ASN A 39 -2.68 14.40 -1.64
CA ASN A 39 -3.61 14.71 -0.55
C ASN A 39 -2.89 15.46 0.58
N SER A 40 -3.61 16.16 1.45
CA SER A 40 -2.98 16.73 2.65
C SER A 40 -2.52 15.60 3.59
N ASN A 41 -3.36 14.59 3.82
CA ASN A 41 -2.99 13.35 4.50
C ASN A 41 -3.30 12.17 3.57
N GLY A 42 -2.32 11.31 3.28
CA GLY A 42 -2.53 10.12 2.44
C GLY A 42 -3.51 9.15 3.09
N ILE A 43 -3.18 8.67 4.30
CA ILE A 43 -4.10 7.91 5.16
C ILE A 43 -4.23 8.57 6.53
N ARG A 44 -5.44 8.54 7.08
CA ARG A 44 -5.71 8.98 8.45
C ARG A 44 -6.41 7.91 9.29
N PHE A 45 -5.80 7.54 10.41
CA PHE A 45 -6.37 6.68 11.45
C PHE A 45 -6.73 7.48 12.70
N LYS A 46 -7.91 7.21 13.27
CA LYS A 46 -8.29 7.70 14.61
C LYS A 46 -9.20 6.71 15.34
N TYR A 47 -9.24 6.89 16.67
CA TYR A 47 -10.21 6.25 17.57
C TYR A 47 -10.18 4.71 17.44
N SER A 48 -8.97 4.16 17.64
CA SER A 48 -8.70 2.72 17.72
C SER A 48 -9.11 1.95 16.46
N SER A 49 -8.66 2.42 15.29
CA SER A 49 -8.85 1.72 14.00
C SER A 49 -7.63 0.85 13.72
N ILE A 50 -7.69 -0.41 14.16
CA ILE A 50 -6.55 -1.31 14.34
C ILE A 50 -6.64 -2.57 13.49
N ASN A 51 -5.53 -3.31 13.38
CA ASN A 51 -5.46 -4.59 12.67
C ASN A 51 -5.87 -4.50 11.19
N ASN A 52 -5.68 -3.34 10.56
CA ASN A 52 -5.81 -3.21 9.12
C ASN A 52 -4.51 -3.65 8.45
N MET A 53 -4.60 -4.21 7.25
CA MET A 53 -3.46 -4.60 6.43
C MET A 53 -3.32 -3.61 5.27
N ILE A 54 -2.16 -2.96 5.17
CA ILE A 54 -1.87 -1.92 4.19
C ILE A 54 -0.57 -2.26 3.48
N PHE A 55 -0.63 -2.77 2.25
CA PHE A 55 0.56 -3.19 1.51
C PHE A 55 0.37 -2.93 0.02
N HIS A 56 1.46 -2.85 -0.75
CA HIS A 56 1.41 -2.66 -2.20
C HIS A 56 0.68 -1.38 -2.64
N ASN A 57 0.65 -0.34 -1.81
CA ASN A 57 0.10 0.97 -2.17
C ASN A 57 1.21 1.93 -2.59
N ASN A 58 0.84 2.94 -3.37
CA ASN A 58 1.72 4.01 -3.83
C ASN A 58 1.36 5.31 -3.12
N PHE A 59 2.15 5.71 -2.13
CA PHE A 59 2.00 6.97 -1.40
C PHE A 59 2.89 8.06 -2.00
N ILE A 60 2.30 8.95 -2.80
CA ILE A 60 3.05 9.88 -3.65
C ILE A 60 2.68 11.34 -3.36
N ASN A 61 3.66 12.15 -2.95
CA ASN A 61 3.51 13.60 -2.81
C ASN A 61 2.28 14.03 -1.98
N ASN A 62 1.94 13.28 -0.92
CA ASN A 62 0.99 13.77 0.08
C ASN A 62 1.73 14.72 1.04
N THR A 63 1.04 15.70 1.63
CA THR A 63 1.71 16.60 2.61
C THR A 63 2.17 15.82 3.85
N GLN A 64 1.36 14.85 4.29
CA GLN A 64 1.74 13.81 5.24
C GLN A 64 1.31 12.47 4.65
N GLN A 65 2.22 11.51 4.53
CA GLN A 65 1.88 10.21 3.97
C GLN A 65 0.84 9.48 4.85
N VAL A 66 1.05 9.48 6.18
CA VAL A 66 0.16 8.85 7.16
C VAL A 66 0.03 9.71 8.40
N VAL A 67 -1.20 9.83 8.91
CA VAL A 67 -1.52 10.38 10.22
C VAL A 67 -2.17 9.29 11.05
N SER A 68 -1.47 8.81 12.08
CA SER A 68 -1.93 7.75 12.98
C SER A 68 -2.04 8.28 14.41
N ASP A 69 -3.18 8.05 15.04
CA ASP A 69 -3.43 8.40 16.45
C ASP A 69 -3.83 7.12 17.21
N GLY A 70 -2.85 6.51 17.88
CA GLY A 70 -3.03 5.32 18.71
C GLY A 70 -3.67 4.13 17.98
N SER A 71 -3.29 3.91 16.72
CA SER A 71 -3.92 2.91 15.84
C SER A 71 -2.86 2.00 15.20
N PRO A 72 -2.46 0.90 15.88
CA PRO A 72 -1.52 -0.08 15.33
C PRO A 72 -2.11 -0.85 14.16
N ASN A 73 -1.36 -0.92 13.05
CA ASN A 73 -1.72 -1.61 11.81
C ASN A 73 -0.49 -2.31 11.19
N THR A 74 -0.74 -3.20 10.24
CA THR A 74 0.31 -3.90 9.49
C THR A 74 0.54 -3.23 8.14
N TRP A 75 1.79 -2.94 7.80
CA TRP A 75 2.14 -2.10 6.65
C TRP A 75 2.93 -2.83 5.55
N ASP A 76 3.03 -4.15 5.63
CA ASP A 76 3.69 -4.97 4.62
C ASP A 76 3.03 -6.35 4.50
N ASP A 77 3.32 -7.03 3.39
CA ASP A 77 2.90 -8.41 3.12
C ASP A 77 4.05 -9.41 3.33
N GLY A 78 5.06 -9.01 4.13
CA GLY A 78 6.25 -9.78 4.41
C GLY A 78 7.23 -9.90 3.23
N TYR A 79 8.44 -10.40 3.51
CA TYR A 79 9.45 -10.67 2.49
C TYR A 79 9.18 -12.01 1.76
N PRO A 80 9.34 -12.10 0.42
CA PRO A 80 9.79 -11.05 -0.50
C PRO A 80 8.64 -10.29 -1.19
N SER A 81 7.40 -10.38 -0.68
CA SER A 81 6.24 -9.68 -1.26
C SER A 81 6.39 -8.16 -1.15
N GLY A 82 7.00 -7.69 -0.06
CA GLY A 82 7.23 -6.28 0.21
C GLY A 82 6.04 -5.58 0.85
N GLY A 83 6.20 -4.27 1.03
CA GLY A 83 5.20 -3.39 1.61
C GLY A 83 4.73 -2.35 0.61
N ASN A 84 4.83 -1.08 0.97
CA ASN A 84 4.33 0.04 0.17
C ASN A 84 5.48 0.81 -0.47
N TYR A 85 5.15 1.57 -1.52
CA TYR A 85 6.03 2.57 -2.08
C TYR A 85 5.77 3.93 -1.44
N TRP A 86 6.84 4.62 -1.04
CA TRP A 86 6.82 5.92 -0.39
C TRP A 86 7.66 6.91 -1.19
N SER A 87 7.05 7.95 -1.74
CA SER A 87 7.77 8.91 -2.61
C SER A 87 8.86 9.71 -1.88
N ASP A 88 8.78 9.81 -0.56
CA ASP A 88 9.72 10.53 0.31
C ASP A 88 10.73 9.59 1.01
N TYR A 89 10.80 8.33 0.58
CA TYR A 89 11.65 7.32 1.20
C TYR A 89 13.14 7.70 1.14
N GLU A 90 13.66 7.98 -0.07
CA GLU A 90 15.08 8.26 -0.28
C GLU A 90 15.53 9.52 0.47
N ASP A 91 14.66 10.53 0.56
CA ASP A 91 14.91 11.75 1.32
C ASP A 91 14.98 11.49 2.83
N ARG A 92 14.17 10.55 3.35
CA ARG A 92 14.14 10.16 4.77
C ARG A 92 15.27 9.22 5.17
N TYR A 93 15.69 8.34 4.27
CA TYR A 93 16.67 7.28 4.53
C TYR A 93 17.78 7.29 3.45
N PRO A 94 18.62 8.33 3.40
CA PRO A 94 19.60 8.50 2.32
C PRO A 94 20.70 7.43 2.29
N ASP A 95 20.89 6.70 3.40
CA ASP A 95 21.89 5.64 3.54
C ASP A 95 21.32 4.22 3.33
N ALA A 96 20.00 4.11 3.10
CA ALA A 96 19.34 2.83 2.86
C ALA A 96 19.84 2.19 1.56
N LYS A 97 19.81 0.86 1.52
CA LYS A 97 20.27 0.07 0.37
C LYS A 97 19.22 -0.93 -0.04
N GLU A 98 19.39 -1.47 -1.22
CA GLU A 98 18.59 -2.59 -1.66
C GLU A 98 18.90 -3.84 -0.83
N LEU A 99 17.84 -4.51 -0.39
CA LEU A 99 17.90 -5.78 0.32
C LEU A 99 17.95 -6.92 -0.72
N ASP A 100 19.03 -7.69 -0.74
CA ASP A 100 19.15 -8.95 -1.50
C ASP A 100 18.73 -8.88 -2.99
N ASP A 101 19.05 -7.78 -3.70
CA ASP A 101 18.68 -7.55 -5.11
C ASP A 101 17.17 -7.70 -5.41
N SER A 102 16.31 -7.40 -4.43
CA SER A 102 14.88 -7.71 -4.46
C SER A 102 13.96 -6.56 -4.92
N GLY A 103 14.48 -5.35 -5.12
CA GLY A 103 13.69 -4.14 -5.30
C GLY A 103 13.01 -3.64 -4.02
N ILE A 104 13.44 -4.11 -2.86
CA ILE A 104 12.97 -3.72 -1.52
C ILE A 104 14.12 -3.04 -0.78
N TRP A 105 13.83 -1.98 -0.04
CA TRP A 105 14.81 -1.32 0.81
C TRP A 105 15.13 -2.13 2.08
N ASP A 106 16.38 -2.09 2.53
CA ASP A 106 16.87 -2.75 3.74
C ASP A 106 16.49 -2.06 5.05
N THR A 107 15.98 -0.83 4.96
CA THR A 107 15.65 0.02 6.10
C THR A 107 14.12 0.19 6.19
N PRO A 108 13.49 -0.16 7.32
CA PRO A 108 12.05 0.02 7.50
C PRO A 108 11.60 1.48 7.38
N TYR A 109 10.43 1.71 6.77
CA TYR A 109 9.78 3.02 6.78
C TYR A 109 8.95 3.18 8.06
N VAL A 110 9.50 3.93 9.03
CA VAL A 110 8.84 4.18 10.32
C VAL A 110 7.76 5.26 10.19
N ILE A 111 6.54 4.93 10.60
CA ILE A 111 5.39 5.84 10.64
C ILE A 111 5.23 6.41 12.06
N ASP A 112 5.18 5.54 13.06
CA ASP A 112 5.20 5.87 14.48
C ASP A 112 5.75 4.70 15.31
N GLU A 113 5.72 4.80 16.64
CA GLU A 113 6.23 3.79 17.57
C GLU A 113 5.61 2.37 17.42
N ASN A 114 4.40 2.27 16.87
CA ASN A 114 3.67 1.01 16.72
C ASN A 114 3.37 0.66 15.25
N ASN A 115 3.83 1.50 14.31
CA ASN A 115 3.55 1.37 12.88
C ASN A 115 4.83 1.58 12.08
N GLN A 116 5.25 0.53 11.37
CA GLN A 116 6.32 0.62 10.39
C GLN A 116 6.06 -0.37 9.25
N ASP A 117 6.47 0.03 8.06
CA ASP A 117 6.57 -0.85 6.90
C ASP A 117 7.96 -1.48 6.91
N ASN A 118 8.05 -2.78 7.14
CA ASN A 118 9.33 -3.47 7.27
C ASN A 118 10.03 -3.71 5.95
N TYR A 119 9.28 -3.65 4.83
CA TYR A 119 9.79 -4.01 3.51
C TYR A 119 9.39 -2.97 2.45
N PRO A 120 9.80 -1.69 2.59
CA PRO A 120 9.40 -0.63 1.66
C PRO A 120 9.89 -0.91 0.24
N LEU A 121 9.04 -0.65 -0.76
CA LEU A 121 9.38 -0.88 -2.16
C LEU A 121 10.26 0.25 -2.70
N MET A 122 11.27 -0.09 -3.52
CA MET A 122 12.12 0.89 -4.21
C MET A 122 11.41 1.61 -5.35
N GLY A 123 10.42 0.96 -5.96
CA GLY A 123 9.62 1.52 -7.05
C GLY A 123 8.13 1.46 -6.75
N PRO A 124 7.31 2.27 -7.47
CA PRO A 124 5.87 2.18 -7.40
C PRO A 124 5.38 0.75 -7.65
N TRP A 125 4.50 0.27 -6.77
CA TRP A 125 3.80 -0.99 -6.96
C TRP A 125 2.99 -0.95 -8.24
N SER A 126 3.12 -2.03 -9.02
CA SER A 126 2.22 -2.33 -10.12
C SER A 126 1.80 -3.79 -9.99
N PRO A 127 0.49 -4.10 -10.09
CA PRO A 127 0.05 -5.48 -10.04
C PRO A 127 0.72 -6.25 -11.21
N PRO A 128 1.12 -7.51 -11.00
CA PRO A 128 1.63 -8.35 -12.08
C PRO A 128 0.62 -8.30 -13.24
N ILE A 129 1.09 -8.00 -14.45
CA ILE A 129 0.23 -8.06 -15.63
C ILE A 129 -0.27 -9.50 -15.70
N GLU A 130 -1.56 -9.72 -15.39
CA GLU A 130 -2.21 -10.96 -15.75
C GLU A 130 -2.05 -11.07 -17.26
N ARG A 131 -1.17 -11.98 -17.71
CA ARG A 131 -1.23 -12.46 -19.07
C ARG A 131 -2.60 -13.10 -19.18
N LYS A 132 -3.59 -12.34 -19.65
CA LYS A 132 -4.73 -12.91 -20.35
C LYS A 132 -4.11 -13.76 -21.44
N VAL A 133 -3.99 -15.06 -21.19
CA VAL A 133 -3.69 -16.02 -22.24
C VAL A 133 -4.84 -15.86 -23.20
N GLY A 134 -4.60 -15.07 -24.25
CA GLY A 134 -5.57 -14.81 -25.28
C GLY A 134 -5.82 -16.11 -26.00
N VAL A 135 -6.76 -16.91 -25.51
CA VAL A 135 -7.43 -17.89 -26.35
C VAL A 135 -8.18 -17.04 -27.37
N LYS A 136 -7.61 -16.93 -28.57
CA LYS A 136 -8.33 -16.36 -29.70
C LYS A 136 -9.53 -17.26 -29.94
N VAL A 137 -10.73 -16.66 -29.95
CA VAL A 137 -11.92 -17.35 -30.46
C VAL A 137 -11.62 -17.71 -31.92
N GLY A 138 -11.38 -19.00 -32.20
CA GLY A 138 -11.05 -19.48 -33.55
C GLY A 138 -10.29 -20.80 -33.64
N ASP A 139 -9.61 -21.25 -32.58
CA ASP A 139 -8.76 -22.45 -32.63
C ASP A 139 -9.53 -23.78 -32.43
N TRP A 140 -10.74 -23.91 -33.00
CA TRP A 140 -11.37 -25.22 -33.15
C TRP A 140 -10.83 -25.87 -34.42
N ALA A 141 -9.85 -26.76 -34.24
CA ALA A 141 -9.35 -27.61 -35.31
C ALA A 141 -10.52 -28.39 -35.94
N LYS A 142 -10.61 -28.30 -37.27
CA LYS A 142 -11.42 -29.19 -38.10
C LYS A 142 -10.86 -30.60 -37.93
N TYR A 143 -11.70 -31.53 -37.47
CA TYR A 143 -11.44 -32.95 -37.65
C TYR A 143 -12.02 -33.33 -39.02
N GLU A 144 -11.17 -33.85 -39.91
CA GLU A 144 -11.59 -34.64 -41.09
C GLU A 144 -12.07 -36.02 -40.68
#